data_AF-A0A1Z4NBZ6-F1
#
_entry.id   AF-A0A1Z4NBZ6-F1
#
_cell.length_a   1.000
_cell.length_b   1.000
_cell.length_c   1.000
_cell.angle_alpha   90.00
_cell.angle_beta   90.00
_cell.angle_gamma   90.00
#
_symmetry.space_group_name_H-M   'P 1'
#
loop_
_entity.id
_entity.type
_entity.pdbx_description
1 polymer ?
#
loop_
_entity_poly.entity_id
_entity_poly.type
_entity_poly.pdbx_seq_one_letter_code
_entity_poly.pdbx_strand_id
1 'polypeptide(L)'
;MPKKKCGLGFDCASMMLHPGIDPGDCLNYKTCGSTVELTPDEELELVRIREEQMRQYQEQIRLTRRSAAIMMLMRRGCPQSPESLGIVSAVEAIATTLDNIRTGLTNLDGQYIAPPSCELHIYNVKRPSGTYSYYKLTAENAIFAPSEKEQQVRVIHLSHHNDARYIEAQLGIERRNKLTQVRTLLQNASALLEEATRLLEQTTDMNSPNATVEVFNIDEIISID
;
A
#
# COMPACT_ATOMS: atom_id res chain seq x y z
N MET A 1 11.80 26.82 -43.84
CA MET A 1 11.61 26.86 -42.36
C MET A 1 12.30 25.66 -41.76
N PRO A 2 13.23 25.82 -40.80
CA PRO A 2 13.92 24.67 -40.21
C PRO A 2 12.89 23.79 -39.49
N LYS A 3 12.96 22.48 -39.73
CA LYS A 3 12.06 21.49 -39.12
C LYS A 3 12.24 21.56 -37.60
N LYS A 4 11.27 22.17 -36.91
CA LYS A 4 11.20 22.32 -35.44
C LYS A 4 10.90 20.97 -34.75
N LYS A 5 11.71 19.95 -34.97
CA LYS A 5 11.56 18.66 -34.30
C LYS A 5 12.80 18.42 -33.46
N CYS A 6 12.67 18.55 -32.15
CA CYS A 6 13.68 18.07 -31.24
C CYS A 6 13.67 16.54 -31.25
N GLY A 7 14.73 15.88 -31.71
CA GLY A 7 14.81 14.41 -31.79
C GLY A 7 14.77 13.71 -30.42
N LEU A 8 14.98 14.46 -29.35
CA LEU A 8 15.04 13.99 -27.96
C LEU A 8 13.89 14.50 -27.10
N GLY A 9 12.93 15.24 -27.66
CA GLY A 9 11.79 15.79 -26.91
C GLY A 9 12.10 16.99 -26.00
N PHE A 10 13.36 17.46 -25.93
CA PHE A 10 13.72 18.71 -25.27
C PHE A 10 13.09 19.93 -25.96
N ASP A 11 12.53 20.84 -25.18
CA ASP A 11 11.66 21.89 -25.72
C ASP A 11 12.44 23.09 -26.32
N CYS A 12 13.09 22.86 -27.46
CA CYS A 12 13.65 23.93 -28.27
C CYS A 12 12.59 24.98 -28.66
N ALA A 13 11.30 24.61 -28.70
CA ALA A 13 10.23 25.55 -29.00
C ALA A 13 9.92 26.48 -27.82
N SER A 14 9.92 25.99 -26.58
CA SER A 14 9.79 26.82 -25.39
C SER A 14 11.06 27.58 -25.04
N MET A 15 12.24 27.09 -25.40
CA MET A 15 13.46 27.91 -25.33
C MET A 15 13.30 29.20 -26.15
N MET A 16 12.72 29.12 -27.35
CA MET A 16 12.41 30.31 -28.17
C MET A 16 11.32 31.22 -27.58
N LEU A 17 10.55 30.75 -26.58
CA LEU A 17 9.56 31.57 -25.88
C LEU A 17 10.19 32.40 -24.76
N HIS A 18 11.40 32.07 -24.32
CA HIS A 18 12.10 32.81 -23.28
C HIS A 18 13.10 33.79 -23.90
N PRO A 19 12.96 35.12 -23.67
CA PRO A 19 13.93 36.09 -24.15
C PRO A 19 15.35 35.76 -23.64
N GLY A 20 16.34 35.88 -24.52
CA GLY A 20 17.76 35.67 -24.19
C GLY A 20 18.25 34.23 -24.27
N ILE A 21 17.42 33.27 -24.70
CA ILE A 21 17.81 31.87 -24.90
C ILE A 21 17.74 31.52 -26.39
N ASP A 22 18.88 31.23 -27.02
CA ASP A 22 18.94 30.71 -28.39
C ASP A 22 19.02 29.18 -28.38
N PRO A 23 18.12 28.45 -29.05
CA PRO A 23 18.26 27.00 -29.23
C PRO A 23 19.60 26.57 -29.86
N GLY A 24 20.24 27.45 -30.64
CA GLY A 24 21.57 27.24 -31.20
C GLY A 24 22.69 27.11 -30.16
N ASP A 25 22.48 27.63 -28.94
CA ASP A 25 23.41 27.53 -27.82
C ASP A 25 23.30 26.20 -27.06
N CYS A 26 22.38 25.33 -27.46
CA CYS A 26 22.26 24.00 -26.87
C CYS A 26 23.48 23.13 -27.23
N LEU A 27 24.21 22.66 -26.22
CA LEU A 27 25.37 21.75 -26.39
C LEU A 27 25.03 20.47 -27.18
N ASN A 28 23.75 20.08 -27.20
CA ASN A 28 23.25 18.89 -27.91
C ASN A 28 22.54 19.22 -29.23
N TYR A 29 22.60 20.46 -29.73
CA TYR A 29 21.85 20.91 -30.92
C TYR A 29 22.11 20.03 -32.15
N LYS A 30 23.38 19.64 -32.37
CA LYS A 30 23.77 18.78 -33.50
C LYS A 30 23.22 17.36 -33.38
N THR A 31 23.32 16.76 -32.19
CA THR A 31 22.78 15.42 -31.89
C THR A 31 21.25 15.38 -31.99
N CYS A 32 20.59 16.48 -31.65
CA CYS A 32 19.14 16.61 -31.68
C CYS A 32 18.54 16.47 -33.09
N GLY A 33 19.25 16.95 -34.12
CA GLY A 33 18.82 16.84 -35.52
C GLY A 33 18.91 15.43 -36.09
N SER A 34 19.92 14.65 -35.68
CA SER A 34 20.17 13.28 -36.16
C SER A 34 19.42 12.21 -35.35
N THR A 35 19.08 12.49 -34.10
CA THR A 35 18.37 11.54 -33.21
C THR A 35 16.92 11.25 -33.62
N VAL A 36 16.33 12.05 -34.52
CA VAL A 36 14.99 11.80 -35.07
C VAL A 36 14.95 10.50 -35.89
N GLU A 37 16.09 10.09 -36.45
CA GLU A 37 16.24 8.92 -37.31
C GLU A 37 16.57 7.63 -36.53
N LEU A 38 16.91 7.75 -35.25
CA LEU A 38 17.24 6.61 -34.38
C LEU A 38 15.97 5.96 -33.79
N THR A 39 15.98 4.64 -33.65
CA THR A 39 15.00 3.85 -32.88
C THR A 39 15.13 4.13 -31.37
N PRO A 40 14.12 3.75 -30.54
CA PRO A 40 14.14 4.01 -29.10
C PRO A 40 15.34 3.44 -28.34
N ASP A 41 15.95 2.37 -28.87
CA ASP A 41 16.99 1.58 -28.21
C ASP A 41 18.38 1.79 -28.81
N GLU A 42 18.50 2.57 -29.90
CA GLU A 42 19.79 2.99 -30.43
C GLU A 42 20.45 4.02 -29.50
N GLU A 43 21.75 3.84 -29.31
CA GLU A 43 22.57 4.69 -28.46
C GLU A 43 22.88 6.03 -29.13
N LEU A 44 22.99 7.05 -28.30
CA LEU A 44 23.39 8.39 -28.68
C LEU A 44 24.23 9.02 -27.57
N GLU A 45 25.04 10.00 -27.93
CA GLU A 45 25.91 10.70 -26.99
C GLU A 45 25.38 12.10 -26.75
N LEU A 46 25.25 12.47 -25.47
CA LEU A 46 24.85 13.79 -25.03
C LEU A 46 25.93 14.42 -24.17
N VAL A 47 26.01 15.74 -24.26
CA VAL A 47 26.72 16.59 -23.32
C VAL A 47 25.74 17.03 -22.23
N ARG A 48 26.09 16.80 -20.97
CA ARG A 48 25.31 17.19 -19.80
C ARG A 48 26.14 18.09 -18.91
N ILE A 49 25.54 19.16 -18.39
CA ILE A 49 26.12 19.93 -17.28
C ILE A 49 25.58 19.34 -15.98
N ARG A 50 26.49 19.00 -15.06
CA ARG A 50 26.21 18.56 -13.69
C ARG A 50 26.76 19.62 -12.74
N GLU A 51 25.95 20.02 -11.77
CA GLU A 51 26.39 20.90 -10.69
C GLU A 51 26.60 20.06 -9.43
N GLU A 52 27.74 20.25 -8.77
CA GLU A 52 28.06 19.59 -7.50
C GLU A 52 28.95 20.49 -6.66
N GLN A 53 28.55 20.77 -5.42
CA GLN A 53 29.32 21.57 -4.45
C GLN A 53 29.84 22.91 -5.04
N MET A 54 28.96 23.67 -5.69
CA MET A 54 29.28 24.93 -6.38
C MET A 54 30.28 24.82 -7.55
N ARG A 55 30.48 23.62 -8.09
CA ARG A 55 31.27 23.40 -9.31
C ARG A 55 30.37 22.89 -10.42
N GLN A 56 30.68 23.28 -11.65
CA GLN A 56 30.02 22.78 -12.85
C GLN A 56 30.95 21.84 -13.60
N TYR A 57 30.45 20.66 -13.93
CA TYR A 57 31.13 19.66 -14.74
C TYR A 57 30.38 19.44 -16.04
N GLN A 58 31.10 19.41 -17.15
CA GLN A 58 30.61 18.95 -18.43
C GLN A 58 30.90 17.47 -18.55
N GLU A 59 29.86 16.67 -18.65
CA GLU A 59 29.99 15.23 -18.82
C GLU A 59 29.51 14.84 -20.21
N GLN A 60 30.23 13.92 -20.87
CA GLN A 60 29.70 13.20 -22.03
C GLN A 60 29.10 11.88 -21.55
N ILE A 61 27.83 11.69 -21.89
CA ILE A 61 27.04 10.53 -21.50
C ILE A 61 26.55 9.80 -22.73
N ARG A 62 26.63 8.47 -22.73
CA ARG A 62 26.06 7.59 -23.75
C ARG A 62 24.81 6.94 -23.18
N LEU A 63 23.72 7.00 -23.93
CA LEU A 63 22.41 6.51 -23.51
C LEU A 63 21.51 6.25 -24.71
N THR A 64 20.40 5.55 -24.51
CA THR A 64 19.39 5.34 -25.56
C THR A 64 18.38 6.48 -25.61
N ARG A 65 17.63 6.64 -26.72
CA ARG A 65 16.51 7.62 -26.79
C ARG A 65 15.49 7.41 -25.67
N ARG A 66 15.24 6.15 -25.28
CA ARG A 66 14.38 5.78 -24.15
C ARG A 66 14.91 6.32 -22.83
N SER A 67 16.21 6.14 -22.58
CA SER A 67 16.88 6.65 -21.37
C SER A 67 16.87 8.18 -21.31
N ALA A 68 17.06 8.86 -22.45
CA ALA A 68 16.93 10.31 -22.55
C ALA A 68 15.52 10.79 -22.16
N ALA A 69 14.49 10.11 -22.65
CA ALA A 69 13.10 10.43 -22.36
C ALA A 69 12.77 10.23 -20.88
N ILE A 70 13.19 9.11 -20.27
CA ILE A 70 13.01 8.86 -18.82
C ILE A 70 13.70 9.95 -18.01
N MET A 71 14.97 10.25 -18.31
CA MET A 71 15.72 11.28 -17.61
C MET A 71 15.05 12.66 -17.73
N MET A 72 14.54 13.01 -18.90
CA MET A 72 13.83 14.27 -19.13
C MET A 72 12.54 14.33 -18.31
N LEU A 73 11.69 13.30 -18.39
CA LEU A 73 10.39 13.26 -17.72
C LEU A 73 10.56 13.26 -16.18
N MET A 74 11.52 12.50 -15.66
CA MET A 74 11.82 12.47 -14.23
C MET A 74 12.45 13.77 -13.71
N ARG A 75 13.37 14.39 -14.45
CA ARG A 75 14.11 15.58 -13.94
C ARG A 75 13.43 16.92 -14.17
N ARG A 76 12.63 17.06 -15.24
CA ARG A 76 12.13 18.37 -15.68
C ARG A 76 10.60 18.48 -15.75
N GLY A 77 9.89 17.36 -15.84
CA GLY A 77 8.43 17.36 -15.93
C GLY A 77 7.78 17.40 -14.55
N CYS A 78 7.87 16.28 -13.83
CA CYS A 78 7.39 16.12 -12.46
C CYS A 78 7.96 14.79 -11.92
N PRO A 79 9.03 14.79 -11.09
CA PRO A 79 9.50 13.55 -10.49
C PRO A 79 8.39 12.96 -9.62
N GLN A 80 7.74 11.92 -10.11
CA GLN A 80 6.78 11.14 -9.32
C GLN A 80 7.46 9.87 -8.85
N SER A 81 7.58 9.75 -7.54
CA SER A 81 8.02 8.55 -6.84
C SER A 81 6.85 7.95 -6.05
N PRO A 82 6.94 6.68 -5.63
CA PRO A 82 5.95 6.09 -4.72
C PRO A 82 5.72 6.93 -3.45
N GLU A 83 6.76 7.59 -2.94
CA GLU A 83 6.69 8.52 -1.81
C GLU A 83 5.85 9.75 -2.15
N SER A 84 6.09 10.39 -3.31
CA SER A 84 5.33 11.57 -3.75
C SER A 84 3.85 11.28 -4.00
N LEU A 85 3.50 10.02 -4.32
CA LEU A 85 2.13 9.54 -4.51
C LEU A 85 1.48 9.08 -3.20
N GLY A 86 2.20 9.14 -2.06
CA GLY A 86 1.69 8.74 -0.75
C GLY A 86 1.57 7.23 -0.54
N ILE A 87 2.11 6.41 -1.44
CA ILE A 87 2.01 4.94 -1.37
C ILE A 87 2.74 4.40 -0.14
N VAL A 88 3.97 4.88 0.12
CA VAL A 88 4.78 4.44 1.26
C VAL A 88 4.07 4.76 2.58
N SER A 89 3.56 5.98 2.74
CA SER A 89 2.82 6.38 3.94
C SER A 89 1.53 5.58 4.13
N ALA A 90 0.84 5.20 3.06
CA ALA A 90 -0.35 4.35 3.14
C ALA A 90 -0.01 2.94 3.64
N VAL A 91 1.10 2.35 3.18
CA VAL A 91 1.59 1.04 3.65
C VAL A 91 1.93 1.08 5.14
N GLU A 92 2.65 2.11 5.58
CA GLU A 92 3.01 2.30 7.00
C GLU A 92 1.77 2.47 7.90
N ALA A 93 0.77 3.22 7.44
CA ALA A 93 -0.49 3.40 8.19
C ALA A 93 -1.27 2.08 8.34
N ILE A 94 -1.28 1.24 7.29
CA ILE A 94 -1.90 -0.09 7.33
C ILE A 94 -1.15 -0.99 8.31
N ALA A 95 0.20 -1.02 8.23
CA ALA A 95 1.02 -1.81 9.15
C ALA A 95 0.78 -1.42 10.62
N THR A 96 0.76 -0.12 10.91
CA THR A 96 0.46 0.40 12.26
C THR A 96 -0.93 -0.06 12.75
N THR A 97 -1.93 -0.04 11.87
CA THR A 97 -3.29 -0.48 12.21
C THR A 97 -3.33 -1.99 12.48
N LEU A 98 -2.60 -2.79 11.73
CA LEU A 98 -2.48 -4.24 11.96
C LEU A 98 -1.82 -4.56 13.30
N ASP A 99 -0.78 -3.81 13.69
CA ASP A 99 -0.15 -3.97 15.00
C ASP A 99 -1.08 -3.59 16.16
N ASN A 100 -1.90 -2.56 15.98
CA ASN A 100 -2.95 -2.20 16.94
C ASN A 100 -4.00 -3.31 17.09
N ILE A 101 -4.43 -3.91 15.97
CA ILE A 101 -5.34 -5.06 15.99
C ILE A 101 -4.70 -6.23 16.73
N ARG A 102 -3.44 -6.56 16.43
CA ARG A 102 -2.70 -7.64 17.10
C ARG A 102 -2.61 -7.44 18.61
N THR A 103 -2.31 -6.22 19.04
CA THR A 103 -2.27 -5.83 20.47
C THR A 103 -3.66 -5.89 21.09
N GLY A 104 -4.71 -5.51 20.36
CA GLY A 104 -6.10 -5.64 20.82
C GLY A 104 -6.50 -7.10 21.06
N LEU A 105 -6.02 -8.03 20.21
CA LEU A 105 -6.32 -9.45 20.34
C LEU A 105 -5.69 -10.09 21.58
N THR A 106 -4.51 -9.66 22.03
CA THR A 106 -3.90 -10.19 23.26
C THR A 106 -4.69 -9.84 24.52
N ASN A 107 -5.51 -8.78 24.48
CA ASN A 107 -6.38 -8.41 25.60
C ASN A 107 -7.56 -9.38 25.81
N LEU A 108 -7.76 -10.34 24.90
CA LEU A 108 -8.81 -11.35 25.00
C LEU A 108 -8.36 -12.60 25.76
N ASP A 109 -7.08 -12.71 26.10
CA ASP A 109 -6.55 -13.85 26.84
C ASP A 109 -7.25 -13.98 28.20
N GLY A 110 -7.71 -15.19 28.51
CA GLY A 110 -8.48 -15.48 29.72
C GLY A 110 -9.94 -14.98 29.71
N GLN A 111 -10.39 -14.31 28.65
CA GLN A 111 -11.80 -13.91 28.50
C GLN A 111 -12.63 -15.02 27.87
N TYR A 112 -13.85 -15.22 28.37
CA TYR A 112 -14.79 -16.13 27.74
C TYR A 112 -15.28 -15.56 26.41
N ILE A 113 -15.14 -16.34 25.33
CA ILE A 113 -15.73 -16.08 24.01
C ILE A 113 -16.72 -17.21 23.73
N ALA A 114 -17.98 -16.86 23.47
CA ALA A 114 -19.01 -17.86 23.29
C ALA A 114 -18.76 -18.72 22.03
N PRO A 115 -19.15 -20.00 22.02
CA PRO A 115 -19.17 -20.84 20.81
C PRO A 115 -20.16 -20.35 19.73
N PRO A 116 -20.12 -20.95 18.52
CA PRO A 116 -21.00 -20.56 17.41
C PRO A 116 -22.46 -20.72 17.76
N SER A 117 -23.27 -19.79 17.26
CA SER A 117 -24.73 -19.90 17.35
C SER A 117 -25.24 -20.07 18.79
N CYS A 118 -24.53 -19.51 19.78
CA CYS A 118 -24.99 -19.52 21.15
C CYS A 118 -26.00 -18.39 21.40
N GLU A 119 -27.11 -18.74 22.03
CA GLU A 119 -28.20 -17.84 22.38
C GLU A 119 -28.48 -17.87 23.88
N LEU A 120 -28.95 -16.75 24.41
CA LEU A 120 -29.31 -16.61 25.81
C LEU A 120 -30.83 -16.55 25.93
N HIS A 121 -31.41 -17.46 26.72
CA HIS A 121 -32.85 -17.58 26.88
C HIS A 121 -33.29 -17.49 28.34
N ILE A 122 -34.49 -16.95 28.55
CA ILE A 122 -35.20 -16.96 29.84
C ILE A 122 -36.10 -18.19 29.90
N TYR A 123 -36.05 -18.89 31.03
CA TYR A 123 -36.93 -20.01 31.33
C TYR A 123 -37.76 -19.69 32.56
N ASN A 124 -39.07 -19.80 32.43
CA ASN A 124 -40.03 -19.60 33.51
C ASN A 124 -40.48 -20.95 34.05
N VAL A 125 -40.36 -21.15 35.35
CA VAL A 125 -40.83 -22.35 36.03
C VAL A 125 -41.97 -22.00 36.96
N LYS A 126 -43.12 -22.61 36.69
CA LYS A 126 -44.31 -22.50 37.52
C LYS A 126 -44.24 -23.51 38.68
N ARG A 127 -44.51 -23.03 39.89
CA ARG A 127 -44.66 -23.80 41.14
C ARG A 127 -45.95 -23.36 41.86
N PRO A 128 -46.47 -24.15 42.81
CA PRO A 128 -47.64 -23.74 43.61
C PRO A 128 -47.44 -22.40 44.34
N SER A 129 -46.20 -22.08 44.74
CA SER A 129 -45.82 -20.84 45.43
C SER A 129 -45.57 -19.64 44.50
N GLY A 130 -45.62 -19.82 43.18
CA GLY A 130 -45.37 -18.75 42.20
C GLY A 130 -44.57 -19.20 40.97
N THR A 131 -44.19 -18.24 40.14
CA THR A 131 -43.32 -18.46 38.98
C THR A 131 -41.97 -17.82 39.25
N TYR A 132 -40.89 -18.56 39.01
CA TYR A 132 -39.53 -18.01 39.04
C TYR A 132 -38.85 -18.21 37.69
N SER A 133 -37.92 -17.30 37.38
CA SER A 133 -37.21 -17.27 36.09
C SER A 133 -35.72 -17.49 36.30
N TYR A 134 -35.11 -18.22 35.38
CA TYR A 134 -33.66 -18.35 35.28
C TYR A 134 -33.22 -18.33 33.82
N TYR A 135 -31.93 -18.14 33.60
CA TYR A 135 -31.34 -17.99 32.29
C TYR A 135 -30.54 -19.24 31.90
N LYS A 136 -30.46 -19.48 30.60
CA LYS A 136 -29.71 -20.57 30.00
C LYS A 136 -28.95 -20.08 28.78
N LEU A 137 -27.70 -20.54 28.63
CA LEU A 137 -26.95 -20.46 27.40
C LEU A 137 -27.28 -21.72 26.59
N THR A 138 -27.80 -21.55 25.39
CA THR A 138 -28.16 -22.65 24.49
C THR A 138 -27.30 -22.58 23.24
N ALA A 139 -26.73 -23.72 22.83
CA ALA A 139 -26.04 -23.87 21.57
C ALA A 139 -26.92 -24.65 20.57
N GLU A 140 -26.65 -24.41 19.29
CA GLU A 140 -27.26 -25.15 18.19
C GLU A 140 -27.00 -26.65 18.31
N ASN A 141 -25.75 -27.04 18.56
CA ASN A 141 -25.29 -28.42 18.71
C ASN A 141 -24.87 -28.74 20.15
N ALA A 142 -24.81 -30.03 20.50
CA ALA A 142 -24.33 -30.46 21.81
C ALA A 142 -22.82 -30.27 21.89
N ILE A 143 -22.37 -29.23 22.59
CA ILE A 143 -20.96 -28.81 22.63
C ILE A 143 -20.44 -28.57 24.06
N PHE A 144 -21.33 -28.47 25.05
CA PHE A 144 -20.95 -28.21 26.42
C PHE A 144 -20.73 -29.54 27.14
N ALA A 145 -19.53 -29.80 27.63
CA ALA A 145 -19.22 -31.01 28.39
C ALA A 145 -19.56 -30.81 29.87
N PRO A 146 -20.52 -31.54 30.45
CA PRO A 146 -20.75 -31.54 31.89
C PRO A 146 -19.56 -32.14 32.63
N SER A 147 -19.23 -31.62 33.81
CA SER A 147 -18.05 -32.04 34.60
C SER A 147 -18.04 -33.53 34.96
N GLU A 148 -19.22 -34.13 35.10
CA GLU A 148 -19.39 -35.51 35.60
C GLU A 148 -19.79 -36.51 34.50
N LYS A 149 -19.90 -36.08 33.24
CA LYS A 149 -20.40 -36.93 32.15
C LYS A 149 -19.64 -36.70 30.85
N GLU A 150 -19.33 -37.79 30.15
CA GLU A 150 -18.70 -37.70 28.82
C GLU A 150 -19.64 -37.12 27.76
N GLN A 151 -20.96 -37.27 27.92
CA GLN A 151 -21.92 -36.82 26.94
C GLN A 151 -22.12 -35.30 26.98
N GLN A 152 -21.78 -34.64 25.87
CA GLN A 152 -22.01 -33.21 25.69
C GLN A 152 -23.49 -32.87 25.64
N VAL A 153 -23.83 -31.67 26.12
CA VAL A 153 -25.18 -31.12 26.14
C VAL A 153 -25.24 -29.80 25.40
N ARG A 154 -26.46 -29.39 25.05
CA ARG A 154 -26.72 -28.13 24.32
C ARG A 154 -26.90 -26.92 25.23
N VAL A 155 -27.04 -27.12 26.54
CA VAL A 155 -27.52 -26.08 27.44
C VAL A 155 -26.69 -26.00 28.71
N ILE A 156 -26.30 -24.78 29.09
CA ILE A 156 -25.73 -24.44 30.41
C ILE A 156 -26.73 -23.57 31.17
N HIS A 157 -26.96 -23.89 32.44
CA HIS A 157 -27.77 -23.05 33.34
C HIS A 157 -26.96 -21.88 33.89
N LEU A 158 -27.45 -20.66 33.68
CA LEU A 158 -26.78 -19.41 34.04
C LEU A 158 -27.36 -18.73 35.28
N SER A 159 -28.35 -19.33 35.94
CA SER A 159 -29.00 -18.76 37.15
C SER A 159 -29.77 -17.47 36.84
N HIS A 160 -29.49 -16.37 37.53
CA HIS A 160 -30.23 -15.12 37.42
C HIS A 160 -29.38 -14.05 36.71
N HIS A 161 -30.02 -12.94 36.32
CA HIS A 161 -29.39 -11.88 35.51
C HIS A 161 -28.21 -11.17 36.20
N ASN A 162 -28.06 -11.31 37.51
CA ASN A 162 -26.97 -10.73 38.29
C ASN A 162 -25.88 -11.77 38.67
N ASP A 163 -26.03 -13.03 38.23
CA ASP A 163 -25.03 -14.07 38.43
C ASP A 163 -23.85 -13.87 37.46
N ALA A 164 -22.62 -14.11 37.93
CA ALA A 164 -21.42 -13.96 37.11
C ALA A 164 -21.47 -14.80 35.82
N ARG A 165 -22.12 -15.97 35.85
CA ARG A 165 -22.28 -16.83 34.66
C ARG A 165 -23.15 -16.17 33.59
N TYR A 166 -24.22 -15.49 34.00
CA TYR A 166 -25.08 -14.77 33.08
C TYR A 166 -24.32 -13.62 32.41
N ILE A 167 -23.64 -12.81 33.22
CA ILE A 167 -22.91 -11.63 32.76
C ILE A 167 -21.82 -12.05 31.76
N GLU A 168 -21.00 -13.04 32.11
CA GLU A 168 -19.94 -13.51 31.21
C GLU A 168 -20.48 -14.21 29.96
N ALA A 169 -21.61 -14.92 30.03
CA ALA A 169 -22.23 -15.49 28.83
C ALA A 169 -22.66 -14.39 27.85
N GLN A 170 -23.28 -13.32 28.35
CA GLN A 170 -23.68 -12.18 27.53
C GLN A 170 -22.47 -11.48 26.90
N LEU A 171 -21.46 -11.16 27.71
CA LEU A 171 -20.22 -10.54 27.21
C LEU A 171 -19.50 -11.45 26.20
N GLY A 172 -19.47 -12.76 26.45
CA GLY A 172 -18.85 -13.74 25.54
C GLY A 172 -19.53 -13.82 24.18
N ILE A 173 -20.86 -13.73 24.13
CA ILE A 173 -21.60 -13.64 22.85
C ILE A 173 -21.24 -12.35 22.13
N GLU A 174 -21.21 -11.21 22.84
CA GLU A 174 -20.88 -9.92 22.24
C GLU A 174 -19.44 -9.89 21.70
N ARG A 175 -18.46 -10.39 22.47
CA ARG A 175 -17.07 -10.55 22.04
C ARG A 175 -16.99 -11.38 20.76
N ARG A 176 -17.68 -12.52 20.72
CA ARG A 176 -17.73 -13.39 19.54
C ARG A 176 -18.28 -12.66 18.31
N ASN A 177 -19.38 -11.93 18.47
CA ASN A 177 -20.01 -11.20 17.38
C ASN A 177 -19.07 -10.13 16.82
N LYS A 178 -18.40 -9.37 17.70
CA LYS A 178 -17.39 -8.38 17.30
C LYS A 178 -16.20 -9.03 16.60
N LEU A 179 -15.67 -10.13 17.13
CA LEU A 179 -14.57 -10.87 16.51
C LEU A 179 -14.94 -11.44 15.14
N THR A 180 -16.19 -11.86 14.96
CA THR A 180 -16.69 -12.32 13.67
C THR A 180 -16.70 -11.17 12.65
N GLN A 181 -17.13 -9.97 13.06
CA GLN A 181 -17.06 -8.78 12.21
C GLN A 181 -15.61 -8.38 11.89
N VAL A 182 -14.72 -8.39 12.90
CA VAL A 182 -13.28 -8.13 12.71
C VAL A 182 -12.69 -9.09 11.68
N ARG A 183 -12.99 -10.39 11.78
CA ARG A 183 -12.54 -11.39 10.80
C ARG A 183 -12.99 -11.05 9.38
N THR A 184 -14.27 -10.71 9.19
CA THR A 184 -14.79 -10.32 7.87
C THR A 184 -14.09 -9.08 7.33
N LEU A 185 -13.86 -8.05 8.16
CA LEU A 185 -13.15 -6.84 7.76
C LEU A 185 -11.70 -7.15 7.34
N LEU A 186 -11.00 -8.00 8.09
CA LEU A 186 -9.64 -8.42 7.75
C LEU A 186 -9.58 -9.23 6.45
N GLN A 187 -10.57 -10.09 6.19
CA GLN A 187 -10.66 -10.82 4.91
C GLN A 187 -10.84 -9.86 3.73
N ASN A 188 -11.71 -8.87 3.87
CA ASN A 188 -11.90 -7.84 2.84
C ASN A 188 -10.62 -7.01 2.62
N ALA A 189 -9.93 -6.64 3.71
CA ALA A 189 -8.66 -5.93 3.61
C ALA A 189 -7.58 -6.76 2.90
N SER A 190 -7.49 -8.07 3.18
CA SER A 190 -6.56 -8.98 2.48
C SER A 190 -6.80 -8.96 0.96
N ALA A 191 -8.06 -9.08 0.53
CA ALA A 191 -8.40 -9.06 -0.89
C ALA A 191 -8.01 -7.74 -1.58
N LEU A 192 -8.18 -6.60 -0.90
CA LEU A 192 -7.76 -5.30 -1.42
C LEU A 192 -6.23 -5.17 -1.52
N LEU A 193 -5.49 -5.72 -0.55
CA LEU A 193 -4.03 -5.73 -0.56
C LEU A 193 -3.46 -6.65 -1.64
N GLU A 194 -4.10 -7.80 -1.89
CA GLU A 194 -3.78 -8.69 -3.01
C GLU A 194 -3.98 -7.97 -4.36
N GLU A 195 -5.08 -7.24 -4.52
CA GLU A 195 -5.33 -6.45 -5.73
C GLU A 195 -4.29 -5.33 -5.91
N ALA A 196 -3.93 -4.62 -4.84
CA ALA A 196 -2.87 -3.62 -4.88
C ALA A 196 -1.52 -4.23 -5.30
N THR A 197 -1.21 -5.44 -4.81
CA THR A 197 0.00 -6.18 -5.17
C THR A 197 0.00 -6.54 -6.66
N ARG A 198 -1.13 -7.03 -7.17
CA ARG A 198 -1.30 -7.35 -8.60
C ARG A 198 -1.07 -6.14 -9.51
N LEU A 199 -1.55 -4.95 -9.11
CA LEU A 199 -1.33 -3.71 -9.86
C LEU A 199 0.14 -3.27 -9.86
N LEU A 200 0.86 -3.49 -8.76
CA LEU A 200 2.30 -3.24 -8.68
C LEU A 200 3.10 -4.19 -9.58
N GLU A 201 2.75 -5.48 -9.61
CA GLU A 201 3.35 -6.46 -10.51
C GLU A 201 3.15 -6.08 -11.98
N GLN A 202 1.92 -5.72 -12.37
CA GLN A 202 1.64 -5.22 -13.73
C GLN A 202 2.44 -3.98 -14.08
N THR A 203 2.63 -3.07 -13.13
CA THR A 203 3.47 -1.87 -13.32
C THR A 203 4.93 -2.26 -13.54
N THR A 204 5.39 -3.29 -12.84
CA THR A 204 6.76 -3.81 -12.98
C THR A 204 6.96 -4.50 -14.33
N ASP A 205 5.95 -5.22 -14.83
CA ASP A 205 5.98 -5.85 -16.16
C ASP A 205 5.93 -4.83 -17.31
N MET A 206 5.36 -3.65 -17.07
CA MET A 206 5.44 -2.51 -18.00
C MET A 206 6.81 -1.82 -18.00
N ASN A 207 7.70 -2.16 -17.07
CA ASN A 207 9.04 -1.57 -17.06
C ASN A 207 9.76 -1.92 -18.37
N SER A 208 10.20 -0.88 -19.05
CA SER A 208 11.12 -1.05 -20.17
C SER A 208 12.46 -1.61 -19.70
N PRO A 209 13.15 -2.42 -20.53
CA PRO A 209 14.51 -2.88 -20.23
C PRO A 209 15.42 -1.71 -19.85
N ASN A 210 16.29 -1.98 -18.86
CA ASN A 210 17.14 -1.04 -18.15
C ASN A 210 17.59 0.16 -19.00
N ALA A 211 17.13 1.35 -18.60
CA ALA A 211 17.71 2.60 -19.07
C ALA A 211 19.15 2.70 -18.54
N THR A 212 20.13 2.37 -19.38
CA THR A 212 21.55 2.51 -19.06
C THR A 212 22.03 3.90 -19.46
N VAL A 213 22.80 4.52 -18.57
CA VAL A 213 23.51 5.77 -18.83
C VAL A 213 24.97 5.52 -18.48
N GLU A 214 25.84 5.55 -19.48
CA GLU A 214 27.28 5.44 -19.29
C GLU A 214 27.89 6.83 -19.34
N VAL A 215 28.64 7.20 -18.31
CA VAL A 215 29.44 8.44 -18.29
C VAL A 215 30.85 8.06 -18.67
N PHE A 216 31.41 8.68 -19.71
CA PHE A 216 32.72 8.29 -20.23
C PHE A 216 33.70 9.46 -20.40
N ASN A 217 33.25 10.70 -20.20
CA ASN A 217 34.14 11.86 -20.13
C ASN A 217 33.59 12.90 -19.14
N ILE A 218 34.46 13.54 -18.35
CA ILE A 218 34.10 14.52 -17.33
C ILE A 218 35.15 15.63 -17.33
N ASP A 219 34.72 16.85 -17.67
CA ASP A 219 35.55 18.05 -17.68
C ASP A 219 34.98 19.06 -16.67
N GLU A 220 35.78 19.58 -15.74
CA GLU A 220 35.38 20.69 -14.87
C GLU A 220 35.38 22.00 -15.67
N ILE A 221 34.26 22.73 -15.68
CA ILE A 221 34.07 23.91 -16.54
C ILE A 221 34.18 25.22 -15.75
N ILE A 222 33.66 25.25 -14.51
CA ILE A 222 33.59 26.47 -13.67
C ILE A 222 33.67 26.11 -12.19
N SER A 223 34.57 26.77 -11.45
CA SER A 223 34.50 26.93 -9.99
C SER A 223 33.71 28.18 -9.69
N ILE A 224 32.53 28.06 -9.08
CA ILE A 224 31.74 29.23 -8.68
C ILE A 224 32.34 29.71 -7.35
N ASP A 225 33.09 30.82 -7.40
CA ASP A 225 33.55 31.55 -6.20
C ASP A 225 32.38 32.28 -5.51
#